data_AF-A0AB37A805-F1
#
_entry.id   AF-A0AB37A805-F1
#
_cell.length_a   1.000
_cell.length_b   1.000
_cell.length_c   1.000
_cell.angle_alpha   90.00
_cell.angle_beta   90.00
_cell.angle_gamma   90.00
#
_symmetry.space_group_name_H-M   'P 1'
#
loop_
_entity.id
_entity.type
_entity.pdbx_description
1 polymer ?
#
loop_
_entity_poly.entity_id
_entity_poly.type
_entity_poly.pdbx_seq_one_letter_code
_entity_poly.pdbx_strand_id
1 'polypeptide(L)'
;MLDHLCINAHFESSFYSLSESGEYFFVDVDLHSLDIPLASRAVHKNDDGSITASSLFHPYESVPTSFTGMSLKCFFDSSYAPYIQIKASPAKLRQGHNVFGDDDIELGAMEMIGYFYEAYPTLARMIDWTTAWVSHIDVTYSARVGDQNTAKKLHDFMRRVTNGQTQLSQKQMDNTIYWGGQHSRLINIKCYLKHNEFMEEFKEQQALAKKCDKAAMRVVNVMSDSRLINWTVGIMRFEARLKKRWLERAGIPVNLFELIRFQRENPEILQALWTKATHSIFEALRGQTMKLTDDKSVLEAISKSPVVVTNSGKVSQTRIRNIYATFCLIREHGLEELAKMLPKTTFYRQISELCECGFSKAYLQNLHDNKSSNVIPFMKLVEIDFSQQLPDWYEPPVSQFNYLKLA
;
A
#
# COMPACT_ATOMS: atom_id res chain seq x y z
N MET A 1 -4.02 -8.77 4.34
CA MET A 1 -4.15 -9.43 3.03
C MET A 1 -3.08 -8.95 2.08
N LEU A 2 -2.57 -9.89 1.28
CA LEU A 2 -1.68 -9.65 0.15
C LEU A 2 -2.48 -9.02 -1.00
N ASP A 3 -2.41 -7.70 -1.14
CA ASP A 3 -3.22 -6.96 -2.10
C ASP A 3 -2.59 -6.85 -3.48
N HIS A 4 -1.25 -6.79 -3.55
CA HIS A 4 -0.53 -6.76 -4.82
C HIS A 4 0.85 -7.39 -4.66
N LEU A 5 1.28 -8.13 -5.69
CA LEU A 5 2.59 -8.76 -5.75
C LEU A 5 3.25 -8.43 -7.10
N CYS A 6 4.54 -8.09 -7.07
CA CYS A 6 5.32 -7.83 -8.27
C CYS A 6 6.55 -8.75 -8.28
N ILE A 7 6.53 -9.73 -9.17
CA ILE A 7 7.57 -10.75 -9.32
C ILE A 7 8.32 -10.45 -10.61
N ASN A 8 9.65 -10.53 -10.53
CA ASN A 8 10.49 -10.57 -11.70
C ASN A 8 11.27 -11.89 -11.71
N ALA A 9 11.61 -12.41 -12.87
CA ALA A 9 12.44 -13.59 -13.02
C ALA A 9 13.29 -13.48 -14.29
N HIS A 10 14.57 -13.84 -14.20
CA HIS A 10 15.46 -13.77 -15.36
C HIS A 10 15.16 -14.88 -16.36
N PHE A 11 15.57 -14.65 -17.59
CA PHE A 11 15.72 -15.74 -18.55
C PHE A 11 16.82 -16.69 -18.06
N GLU A 12 16.79 -17.96 -18.44
CA GLU A 12 17.94 -18.83 -18.25
C GLU A 12 19.14 -18.29 -19.05
N SER A 13 20.34 -18.45 -18.52
CA SER A 13 21.56 -17.87 -19.10
C SER A 13 21.89 -18.39 -20.51
N SER A 14 21.29 -19.50 -20.93
CA SER A 14 21.43 -20.03 -22.30
C SER A 14 20.62 -19.26 -23.35
N PHE A 15 19.72 -18.37 -22.94
CA PHE A 15 18.86 -17.59 -23.84
C PHE A 15 19.32 -16.14 -24.00
N TYR A 16 20.47 -15.77 -23.43
CA TYR A 16 21.04 -14.44 -23.62
C TYR A 16 22.56 -14.42 -23.53
N SER A 17 23.16 -13.49 -24.25
CA SER A 17 24.59 -13.23 -24.26
C SER A 17 24.91 -11.84 -23.75
N LEU A 18 26.14 -11.64 -23.27
CA LEU A 18 26.69 -10.34 -22.92
C LEU A 18 27.55 -9.84 -24.08
N SER A 19 27.52 -8.53 -24.36
CA SER A 19 28.41 -7.90 -25.34
C SER A 19 29.88 -8.19 -25.01
N GLU A 20 30.74 -8.16 -26.03
CA GLU A 20 32.19 -8.31 -25.82
C GLU A 20 32.74 -7.27 -24.83
N SER A 21 32.17 -6.06 -24.80
CA SER A 21 32.50 -4.99 -23.85
C SER A 21 31.97 -5.22 -22.43
N GLY A 22 31.05 -6.17 -22.24
CA GLY A 22 30.43 -6.44 -20.95
C GLY A 22 29.29 -5.48 -20.56
N GLU A 23 28.85 -4.61 -21.48
CA GLU A 23 27.97 -3.48 -21.17
C GLU A 23 26.49 -3.75 -21.45
N TYR A 24 26.17 -4.63 -22.40
CA TYR A 24 24.80 -4.87 -22.87
C TYR A 24 24.48 -6.35 -22.94
N PHE A 25 23.24 -6.70 -22.58
CA PHE A 25 22.72 -8.04 -22.77
C PHE A 25 21.89 -8.12 -24.05
N PHE A 26 22.00 -9.24 -24.76
CA PHE A 26 21.21 -9.55 -25.95
C PHE A 26 20.48 -10.87 -25.72
N VAL A 27 19.20 -10.91 -26.05
CA VAL A 27 18.45 -12.18 -26.06
C VAL A 27 18.86 -12.95 -27.31
N ASP A 28 19.30 -14.19 -27.13
CA ASP A 28 19.75 -15.10 -28.19
C ASP A 28 18.59 -15.97 -28.70
N VAL A 29 17.44 -15.33 -28.86
CA VAL A 29 16.20 -15.96 -29.29
C VAL A 29 15.51 -15.03 -30.28
N ASP A 30 14.92 -15.60 -31.33
CA ASP A 30 14.07 -14.82 -32.22
C ASP A 30 12.88 -14.25 -31.43
N LEU A 31 12.83 -12.92 -31.28
CA LEU A 31 11.77 -12.24 -30.53
C LEU A 31 10.38 -12.52 -31.10
N HIS A 32 10.28 -12.80 -32.41
CA HIS A 32 9.00 -13.15 -33.04
C HIS A 32 8.53 -14.56 -32.67
N SER A 33 9.43 -15.43 -32.21
CA SER A 33 9.10 -16.79 -31.74
C SER A 33 8.58 -16.84 -30.30
N LEU A 34 8.60 -15.71 -29.58
CA LEU A 34 8.16 -15.62 -28.20
C LEU A 34 6.65 -15.41 -28.03
N ASP A 35 5.92 -15.21 -29.13
CA ASP A 35 4.47 -14.93 -29.18
C ASP A 35 4.00 -13.71 -28.37
N ILE A 36 4.93 -12.89 -27.87
CA ILE A 36 4.62 -11.66 -27.15
C ILE A 36 4.34 -10.50 -28.12
N PRO A 37 3.46 -9.56 -27.76
CA PRO A 37 3.30 -8.32 -28.51
C PRO A 37 4.61 -7.53 -28.57
N LEU A 38 5.01 -7.12 -29.77
CA LEU A 38 6.19 -6.28 -29.99
C LEU A 38 5.78 -4.89 -30.48
N ALA A 39 6.40 -3.87 -29.90
CA ALA A 39 6.31 -2.48 -30.35
C ALA A 39 7.70 -1.97 -30.74
N SER A 40 7.75 -0.97 -31.60
CA SER A 40 9.01 -0.37 -32.08
C SER A 40 9.17 1.05 -31.54
N ARG A 41 10.39 1.43 -31.14
CA ARG A 41 10.68 2.84 -30.80
C ARG A 41 11.02 3.68 -32.03
N ALA A 42 11.47 3.06 -33.11
CA ALA A 42 11.80 3.75 -34.34
C ALA A 42 11.35 2.95 -35.57
N VAL A 43 10.92 3.66 -36.60
CA VAL A 43 10.49 3.09 -37.87
C VAL A 43 11.18 3.89 -38.97
N HIS A 44 11.90 3.18 -39.84
CA HIS A 44 12.68 3.78 -40.91
C HIS A 44 12.12 3.33 -42.25
N LYS A 45 12.20 4.21 -43.25
CA LYS A 45 11.95 3.87 -44.64
C LYS A 45 13.30 3.75 -45.34
N ASN A 46 13.60 2.57 -45.85
CA ASN A 46 14.81 2.28 -46.60
C ASN A 46 14.75 2.93 -47.99
N ASP A 47 15.90 3.00 -48.67
CA ASP A 47 16.02 3.62 -50.00
C ASP A 47 15.21 2.88 -51.08
N ASP A 48 14.99 1.57 -50.91
CA ASP A 48 14.13 0.74 -51.76
C ASP A 48 12.62 0.94 -51.49
N GLY A 49 12.28 1.80 -50.54
CA GLY A 49 10.93 2.10 -50.12
C GLY A 49 10.34 1.14 -49.08
N SER A 50 11.06 0.08 -48.69
CA SER A 50 10.65 -0.83 -47.62
C SER A 50 10.68 -0.15 -46.24
N ILE A 51 9.80 -0.59 -45.34
CA ILE A 51 9.70 -0.04 -43.98
C ILE A 51 10.29 -1.06 -43.01
N THR A 52 11.25 -0.62 -42.19
CA THR A 52 11.90 -1.43 -41.16
C THR A 52 11.65 -0.86 -39.77
N ALA A 53 11.38 -1.75 -38.81
CA ALA A 53 11.26 -1.42 -37.40
C ALA A 53 12.60 -1.65 -36.70
N SER A 54 12.99 -0.74 -35.80
CA SER A 54 14.22 -0.87 -35.01
C SER A 54 13.93 -0.54 -33.54
N SER A 55 14.77 -1.07 -32.63
CA SER A 55 14.58 -0.93 -31.18
C SER A 55 13.24 -1.51 -30.70
N LEU A 56 13.02 -2.79 -31.02
CA LEU A 56 11.85 -3.54 -30.57
C LEU A 56 11.82 -3.64 -29.04
N PHE A 57 10.62 -3.62 -28.46
CA PHE A 57 10.38 -3.83 -27.03
C PHE A 57 8.99 -4.44 -26.81
N HIS A 58 8.82 -5.13 -25.68
CA HIS A 58 7.50 -5.58 -25.23
C HIS A 58 6.82 -4.44 -24.43
N PRO A 59 5.70 -3.84 -24.88
CA PRO A 59 4.90 -2.95 -24.03
C PRO A 59 4.36 -3.70 -22.80
N TYR A 60 3.86 -2.97 -21.80
CA TYR A 60 3.06 -3.65 -20.77
C TYR A 60 1.77 -4.15 -21.41
N GLU A 61 1.44 -5.40 -21.15
CA GLU A 61 0.16 -5.98 -21.52
C GLU A 61 -0.60 -6.48 -20.30
N SER A 62 -1.84 -6.90 -20.52
CA SER A 62 -2.73 -7.48 -19.53
C SER A 62 -3.07 -8.91 -19.94
N VAL A 63 -2.34 -9.87 -19.39
CA VAL A 63 -2.57 -11.31 -19.56
C VAL A 63 -3.95 -11.68 -19.01
N PRO A 64 -4.81 -12.31 -19.81
CA PRO A 64 -6.15 -12.70 -19.37
C PRO A 64 -6.05 -13.79 -18.28
N THR A 65 -6.90 -13.65 -17.25
CA THR A 65 -7.05 -14.64 -16.18
C THR A 65 -8.54 -14.93 -15.95
N SER A 66 -8.87 -15.71 -14.93
CA SER A 66 -10.26 -15.98 -14.55
C SER A 66 -11.06 -14.71 -14.24
N PHE A 67 -10.49 -13.67 -13.63
CA PHE A 67 -11.26 -12.49 -13.23
C PHE A 67 -10.68 -11.17 -13.73
N THR A 68 -9.48 -10.80 -13.26
CA THR A 68 -8.82 -9.54 -13.64
C THR A 68 -7.50 -9.82 -14.30
N GLY A 69 -7.12 -9.03 -15.31
CA GLY A 69 -5.86 -9.25 -16.00
C GLY A 69 -4.63 -9.14 -15.09
N MET A 70 -3.64 -9.99 -15.36
CA MET A 70 -2.29 -9.89 -14.78
C MET A 70 -1.42 -9.07 -15.72
N SER A 71 -0.69 -8.08 -15.19
CA SER A 71 0.19 -7.30 -16.04
C SER A 71 1.51 -8.05 -16.27
N LEU A 72 1.92 -8.15 -17.54
CA LEU A 72 3.19 -8.75 -17.98
C LEU A 72 4.01 -7.73 -18.76
N LYS A 73 5.33 -7.82 -18.63
CA LYS A 73 6.30 -7.18 -19.51
C LYS A 73 7.58 -8.01 -19.57
N CYS A 74 8.13 -8.16 -20.78
CA CYS A 74 9.45 -8.74 -21.00
C CYS A 74 10.46 -7.59 -21.18
N PHE A 75 11.54 -7.64 -20.42
CA PHE A 75 12.67 -6.73 -20.51
C PHE A 75 13.82 -7.45 -21.16
N PHE A 76 14.00 -7.22 -22.46
CA PHE A 76 15.12 -7.74 -23.26
C PHE A 76 15.92 -6.61 -23.92
N ASP A 77 15.49 -5.37 -23.70
CA ASP A 77 16.03 -4.14 -24.26
C ASP A 77 16.68 -3.28 -23.16
N SER A 78 17.50 -3.90 -22.30
CA SER A 78 18.02 -3.25 -21.10
C SER A 78 19.51 -3.54 -20.86
N SER A 79 20.16 -2.70 -20.04
CA SER A 79 21.54 -2.90 -19.58
C SER A 79 21.68 -4.01 -18.53
N TYR A 80 20.58 -4.68 -18.17
CA TYR A 80 20.53 -5.76 -17.19
C TYR A 80 20.17 -7.06 -17.90
N ALA A 81 20.54 -8.18 -17.28
CA ALA A 81 20.19 -9.52 -17.76
C ALA A 81 18.67 -9.58 -18.06
N PRO A 82 18.24 -10.13 -19.19
CA PRO A 82 16.85 -10.15 -19.58
C PRO A 82 15.96 -10.81 -18.54
N TYR A 83 14.78 -10.25 -18.31
CA TYR A 83 13.84 -10.74 -17.30
C TYR A 83 12.40 -10.45 -17.70
N ILE A 84 11.47 -11.21 -17.12
CA ILE A 84 10.05 -10.88 -17.15
C ILE A 84 9.64 -10.17 -15.86
N GLN A 85 8.61 -9.35 -15.94
CA GLN A 85 7.90 -8.83 -14.77
C GLN A 85 6.42 -9.20 -14.89
N ILE A 86 5.92 -9.91 -13.89
CA ILE A 86 4.49 -10.13 -13.68
C ILE A 86 4.04 -9.39 -12.42
N LYS A 87 2.88 -8.72 -12.51
CA LYS A 87 2.29 -8.00 -11.38
C LYS A 87 0.78 -8.05 -11.41
N ALA A 88 0.17 -8.33 -10.27
CA ALA A 88 -1.28 -8.43 -10.13
C ALA A 88 -1.70 -8.29 -8.66
N SER A 89 -3.00 -8.19 -8.44
CA SER A 89 -3.61 -8.46 -7.14
C SER A 89 -3.98 -9.95 -7.06
N PRO A 90 -3.30 -10.76 -6.23
CA PRO A 90 -3.60 -12.19 -6.14
C PRO A 90 -5.05 -12.48 -5.70
N ALA A 91 -5.61 -11.64 -4.84
CA ALA A 91 -7.01 -11.72 -4.44
C ALA A 91 -7.95 -11.49 -5.63
N LYS A 92 -7.71 -10.47 -6.46
CA LYS A 92 -8.55 -10.25 -7.65
C LYS A 92 -8.42 -11.38 -8.66
N LEU A 93 -7.24 -11.97 -8.81
CA LEU A 93 -7.05 -13.13 -9.71
C LEU A 93 -7.87 -14.36 -9.29
N ARG A 94 -8.00 -14.62 -7.99
CA ARG A 94 -8.65 -15.85 -7.47
C ARG A 94 -10.15 -15.72 -7.19
N GLN A 95 -10.61 -14.54 -6.78
CA GLN A 95 -12.00 -14.34 -6.34
C GLN A 95 -12.66 -13.09 -6.95
N GLY A 96 -11.99 -12.36 -7.83
CA GLY A 96 -12.58 -11.22 -8.55
C GLY A 96 -12.72 -9.91 -7.77
N HIS A 97 -12.27 -9.86 -6.51
CA HIS A 97 -12.21 -8.63 -5.72
C HIS A 97 -11.05 -8.66 -4.72
N ASN A 98 -10.69 -7.50 -4.20
CA ASN A 98 -9.71 -7.33 -3.11
C ASN A 98 -10.32 -6.66 -1.86
N VAL A 99 -11.62 -6.89 -1.60
CA VAL A 99 -12.26 -6.40 -0.37
C VAL A 99 -11.63 -7.04 0.87
N PHE A 100 -11.29 -8.32 0.81
CA PHE A 100 -10.57 -9.09 1.83
C PHE A 100 -9.85 -10.24 1.13
N GLY A 101 -8.94 -10.94 1.81
CA GLY A 101 -8.19 -12.07 1.27
C GLY A 101 -7.14 -12.56 2.25
N ASP A 102 -6.49 -13.67 1.92
CA ASP A 102 -5.39 -14.21 2.71
C ASP A 102 -4.08 -13.40 2.56
N ASP A 103 -3.12 -13.74 3.40
CA ASP A 103 -1.77 -13.20 3.41
C ASP A 103 -0.75 -14.17 2.78
N ASP A 104 -1.20 -15.17 2.01
CA ASP A 104 -0.35 -16.25 1.50
C ASP A 104 0.42 -15.83 0.22
N ILE A 105 1.74 -15.62 0.38
CA ILE A 105 2.64 -15.24 -0.72
C ILE A 105 2.79 -16.38 -1.70
N GLU A 106 2.89 -17.61 -1.22
CA GLU A 106 3.08 -18.78 -2.08
C GLU A 106 1.87 -18.96 -2.98
N LEU A 107 0.69 -19.03 -2.38
CA LEU A 107 -0.56 -19.21 -3.11
C LEU A 107 -0.77 -18.09 -4.14
N GLY A 108 -0.49 -16.85 -3.76
CA GLY A 108 -0.58 -15.72 -4.68
C GLY A 108 0.45 -15.76 -5.81
N ALA A 109 1.69 -16.14 -5.52
CA ALA A 109 2.75 -16.24 -6.51
C ALA A 109 2.52 -17.39 -7.50
N MET A 110 2.14 -18.58 -7.00
CA MET A 110 1.87 -19.74 -7.84
C MET A 110 0.69 -19.50 -8.78
N GLU A 111 -0.35 -18.79 -8.33
CA GLU A 111 -1.46 -18.39 -9.18
C GLU A 111 -0.99 -17.49 -10.34
N MET A 112 -0.17 -16.49 -10.05
CA MET A 112 0.38 -15.58 -11.05
C MET A 112 1.30 -16.30 -12.04
N ILE A 113 2.17 -17.19 -11.55
CA ILE A 113 3.07 -17.96 -12.40
C ILE A 113 2.28 -18.94 -13.27
N GLY A 114 1.25 -19.58 -12.73
CA GLY A 114 0.39 -20.50 -13.48
C GLY A 114 -0.27 -19.85 -14.70
N TYR A 115 -0.90 -18.68 -14.51
CA TYR A 115 -1.46 -17.95 -15.65
C TYR A 115 -0.41 -17.52 -16.68
N PHE A 116 0.83 -17.24 -16.24
CA PHE A 116 1.92 -16.97 -17.18
C PHE A 116 2.31 -18.22 -17.99
N TYR A 117 2.36 -19.41 -17.38
CA TYR A 117 2.59 -20.67 -18.09
C TYR A 117 1.48 -20.99 -19.09
N GLU A 118 0.22 -20.72 -18.74
CA GLU A 118 -0.91 -20.93 -19.65
C GLU A 118 -0.90 -19.96 -20.83
N ALA A 119 -0.61 -18.68 -20.57
CA ALA A 119 -0.61 -17.66 -21.62
C ALA A 119 0.60 -17.76 -22.55
N TYR A 120 1.79 -18.06 -21.99
CA TYR A 120 3.06 -18.03 -22.71
C TYR A 120 3.93 -19.26 -22.44
N PRO A 121 3.50 -20.47 -22.85
CA PRO A 121 4.19 -21.73 -22.52
C PRO A 121 5.60 -21.84 -23.14
N THR A 122 5.87 -21.17 -24.26
CA THR A 122 7.21 -21.11 -24.88
C THR A 122 8.14 -20.23 -24.07
N LEU A 123 7.72 -18.99 -23.78
CA LEU A 123 8.50 -18.07 -22.97
C LEU A 123 8.71 -18.61 -21.55
N ALA A 124 7.70 -19.25 -20.95
CA ALA A 124 7.79 -19.79 -19.59
C ALA A 124 8.87 -20.88 -19.42
N ARG A 125 9.19 -21.61 -20.49
CA ARG A 125 10.30 -22.59 -20.51
C ARG A 125 11.69 -21.94 -20.61
N MET A 126 11.75 -20.63 -20.85
CA MET A 126 13.00 -19.88 -20.94
C MET A 126 13.32 -19.12 -19.66
N ILE A 127 12.46 -19.18 -18.64
CA ILE A 127 12.60 -18.40 -17.40
C ILE A 127 13.25 -19.26 -16.32
N ASP A 128 14.34 -18.75 -15.75
CA ASP A 128 14.95 -19.31 -14.55
C ASP A 128 14.22 -18.78 -13.30
N TRP A 129 13.19 -19.52 -12.89
CA TRP A 129 12.42 -19.18 -11.70
C TRP A 129 13.26 -19.17 -10.43
N THR A 130 14.37 -19.93 -10.36
CA THR A 130 15.22 -19.93 -9.16
C THR A 130 15.82 -18.55 -8.87
N THR A 131 15.95 -17.72 -9.90
CA THR A 131 16.40 -16.32 -9.80
C THR A 131 15.28 -15.32 -9.49
N ALA A 132 14.04 -15.78 -9.37
CA ALA A 132 12.89 -14.90 -9.21
C ALA A 132 12.99 -14.06 -7.94
N TRP A 133 12.64 -12.78 -8.04
CA TRP A 133 12.64 -11.86 -6.92
C TRP A 133 11.38 -11.01 -6.86
N VAL A 134 11.04 -10.60 -5.64
CA VAL A 134 9.92 -9.72 -5.38
C VAL A 134 10.38 -8.26 -5.40
N SER A 135 9.86 -7.49 -6.36
CA SER A 135 10.19 -6.07 -6.51
C SER A 135 9.41 -5.19 -5.52
N HIS A 136 8.16 -5.55 -5.22
CA HIS A 136 7.37 -4.97 -4.14
C HIS A 136 6.15 -5.83 -3.79
N ILE A 137 5.66 -5.64 -2.57
CA ILE A 137 4.46 -6.27 -2.00
C ILE A 137 3.57 -5.17 -1.45
N ASP A 138 2.28 -5.19 -1.77
CA ASP A 138 1.30 -4.33 -1.11
C ASP A 138 0.52 -5.17 -0.10
N VAL A 139 0.61 -4.80 1.17
CA VAL A 139 -0.12 -5.44 2.26
C VAL A 139 -1.21 -4.49 2.74
N THR A 140 -2.42 -5.00 2.94
CA THR A 140 -3.55 -4.20 3.43
C THR A 140 -4.20 -4.77 4.67
N TYR A 141 -4.55 -3.86 5.58
CA TYR A 141 -5.44 -4.11 6.72
C TYR A 141 -6.38 -2.93 6.90
N SER A 142 -7.48 -3.15 7.60
CA SER A 142 -8.60 -2.21 7.65
C SER A 142 -9.00 -1.88 9.07
N ALA A 143 -9.28 -0.60 9.32
CA ALA A 143 -10.10 -0.18 10.44
C ALA A 143 -11.58 -0.27 10.02
N ARG A 144 -12.45 -0.67 10.94
CA ARG A 144 -13.89 -0.77 10.73
C ARG A 144 -14.62 0.17 11.66
N VAL A 145 -15.54 0.95 11.09
CA VAL A 145 -16.49 1.76 11.85
C VAL A 145 -17.91 1.45 11.41
N GLY A 146 -18.91 1.84 12.20
CA GLY A 146 -20.29 1.40 12.00
C GLY A 146 -20.95 1.90 10.71
N ASP A 147 -20.47 3.00 10.11
CA ASP A 147 -21.11 3.62 8.95
C ASP A 147 -20.15 4.49 8.12
N GLN A 148 -20.58 4.83 6.90
CA GLN A 148 -19.75 5.64 5.97
C GLN A 148 -19.53 7.08 6.39
N ASN A 149 -20.48 7.69 7.10
CA ASN A 149 -20.30 9.07 7.56
C ASN A 149 -19.21 9.14 8.63
N THR A 150 -19.21 8.17 9.54
CA THR A 150 -18.14 8.02 10.54
C THR A 150 -16.80 7.72 9.86
N ALA A 151 -16.77 6.83 8.86
CA ALA A 151 -15.54 6.52 8.12
C ALA A 151 -14.99 7.75 7.39
N LYS A 152 -15.86 8.55 6.76
CA LYS A 152 -15.47 9.79 6.07
C LYS A 152 -14.90 10.83 7.04
N LYS A 153 -15.55 11.06 8.19
CA LYS A 153 -15.04 11.96 9.24
C LYS A 153 -13.65 11.51 9.72
N LEU A 154 -13.47 10.21 9.89
CA LEU A 154 -12.19 9.66 10.32
C LEU A 154 -11.11 9.81 9.24
N HIS A 155 -11.46 9.56 7.98
CA HIS A 155 -10.58 9.82 6.84
C HIS A 155 -10.16 11.30 6.78
N ASP A 156 -11.10 12.24 6.93
CA ASP A 156 -10.81 13.68 6.93
C ASP A 156 -9.95 14.12 8.12
N PHE A 157 -10.05 13.43 9.26
CA PHE A 157 -9.12 13.58 10.38
C PHE A 157 -7.71 13.07 10.02
N MET A 158 -7.61 11.90 9.39
CA MET A 158 -6.34 11.30 8.97
C MET A 158 -5.59 12.14 7.92
N ARG A 159 -6.30 12.97 7.13
CA ARG A 159 -5.70 13.87 6.12
C ARG A 159 -4.68 14.85 6.67
N ARG A 160 -4.70 15.13 7.97
CA ARG A 160 -3.77 16.06 8.64
C ARG A 160 -2.73 15.35 9.50
N VAL A 161 -2.77 14.02 9.55
CA VAL A 161 -1.88 13.23 10.39
C VAL A 161 -0.51 13.08 9.73
N THR A 162 0.52 13.59 10.40
CA THR A 162 1.92 13.42 9.99
C THR A 162 2.80 13.12 11.20
N ASN A 163 3.87 12.34 10.98
CA ASN A 163 4.82 12.05 12.05
C ASN A 163 6.24 11.79 11.55
N GLY A 164 7.23 12.44 12.16
CA GLY A 164 8.64 12.32 11.77
C GLY A 164 8.86 12.49 10.26
N GLN A 165 9.40 11.46 9.61
CA GLN A 165 9.62 11.42 8.16
C GLN A 165 8.37 11.02 7.36
N THR A 166 7.32 10.54 8.03
CA THR A 166 6.03 10.19 7.44
C THR A 166 5.18 11.44 7.26
N GLN A 167 5.51 12.18 6.20
CA GLN A 167 4.79 13.38 5.75
C GLN A 167 3.75 13.03 4.69
N LEU A 168 2.76 13.89 4.50
CA LEU A 168 1.79 13.74 3.41
C LEU A 168 2.49 13.81 2.05
N SER A 169 2.02 13.00 1.11
CA SER A 169 2.49 13.07 -0.27
C SER A 169 1.94 14.30 -0.99
N GLN A 170 2.64 14.76 -2.03
CA GLN A 170 2.11 15.76 -2.95
C GLN A 170 0.91 15.24 -3.76
N LYS A 171 0.87 13.91 -4.00
CA LYS A 171 -0.29 13.25 -4.60
C LYS A 171 -1.36 13.04 -3.53
N GLN A 172 -2.52 13.67 -3.68
CA GLN A 172 -3.70 13.43 -2.85
C GLN A 172 -4.93 13.24 -3.73
N MET A 173 -5.88 12.42 -3.29
CA MET A 173 -7.16 12.19 -3.97
C MET A 173 -8.31 12.31 -2.96
N ASP A 174 -9.54 12.53 -3.44
CA ASP A 174 -10.71 12.83 -2.60
C ASP A 174 -11.09 11.71 -1.62
N ASN A 175 -10.83 10.45 -1.98
CA ASN A 175 -11.10 9.29 -1.14
C ASN A 175 -9.81 8.54 -0.76
N THR A 176 -8.63 9.13 -0.98
CA THR A 176 -7.35 8.48 -0.68
C THR A 176 -6.30 9.46 -0.18
N ILE A 177 -5.73 9.13 0.97
CA ILE A 177 -4.61 9.83 1.60
C ILE A 177 -3.35 9.07 1.27
N TYR A 178 -2.31 9.79 0.84
CA TYR A 178 -0.99 9.21 0.61
C TYR A 178 0.02 9.79 1.59
N TRP A 179 0.88 8.95 2.16
CA TRP A 179 2.05 9.33 2.94
C TRP A 179 3.35 8.92 2.24
N GLY A 180 4.38 9.76 2.41
CA GLY A 180 5.69 9.59 1.82
C GLY A 180 5.80 10.08 0.38
N GLY A 181 7.04 10.13 -0.12
CA GLY A 181 7.31 10.56 -1.49
C GLY A 181 6.78 9.57 -2.52
N GLN A 182 6.12 10.07 -3.58
CA GLN A 182 5.59 9.26 -4.68
C GLN A 182 6.65 8.34 -5.30
N HIS A 183 7.88 8.83 -5.45
CA HIS A 183 9.03 8.10 -6.01
C HIS A 183 9.92 7.44 -4.95
N SER A 184 9.44 7.28 -3.72
CA SER A 184 10.15 6.60 -2.64
C SER A 184 10.67 5.23 -3.11
N ARG A 185 11.96 4.94 -2.94
CA ARG A 185 12.53 3.63 -3.28
C ARG A 185 12.30 2.58 -2.18
N LEU A 186 11.63 2.95 -1.09
CA LEU A 186 11.51 2.12 0.10
C LEU A 186 10.06 1.69 0.33
N ILE A 187 9.18 2.66 0.52
CA ILE A 187 7.81 2.41 0.94
C ILE A 187 6.85 3.48 0.44
N ASN A 188 5.62 3.09 0.15
CA ASN A 188 4.49 4.00 -0.02
C ASN A 188 3.33 3.54 0.87
N ILE A 189 2.68 4.47 1.57
CA ILE A 189 1.54 4.15 2.43
C ILE A 189 0.35 4.96 1.94
N LYS A 190 -0.82 4.33 1.84
CA LYS A 190 -2.06 5.03 1.54
C LYS A 190 -3.21 4.56 2.43
N CYS A 191 -4.17 5.44 2.65
CA CYS A 191 -5.39 5.15 3.38
C CYS A 191 -6.58 5.59 2.54
N TYR A 192 -7.61 4.76 2.39
CA TYR A 192 -8.77 5.08 1.57
C TYR A 192 -10.08 4.48 2.08
N LEU A 193 -11.20 5.06 1.66
CA LEU A 193 -12.54 4.53 1.94
C LEU A 193 -12.84 3.38 0.98
N LYS A 194 -12.82 2.14 1.47
CA LYS A 194 -12.89 0.95 0.60
C LYS A 194 -14.23 0.81 -0.11
N HIS A 195 -15.32 1.23 0.51
CA HIS A 195 -16.63 1.20 -0.15
C HIS A 195 -16.70 2.09 -1.38
N ASN A 196 -16.16 3.31 -1.30
CA ASN A 196 -16.19 4.23 -2.43
C ASN A 196 -15.38 3.66 -3.59
N GLU A 197 -14.18 3.15 -3.30
CA GLU A 197 -13.33 2.49 -4.30
C GLU A 197 -14.01 1.24 -4.89
N PHE A 198 -14.65 0.41 -4.06
CA PHE A 198 -15.35 -0.78 -4.51
C PHE A 198 -16.53 -0.43 -5.44
N MET A 199 -17.31 0.60 -5.11
CA MET A 199 -18.45 1.04 -5.92
C MET A 199 -18.02 1.68 -7.24
N GLU A 200 -16.90 2.41 -7.25
CA GLU A 200 -16.28 2.94 -8.46
C GLU A 200 -15.81 1.80 -9.38
N GLU A 201 -15.05 0.84 -8.85
CA GLU A 201 -14.62 -0.34 -9.59
C GLU A 201 -15.82 -1.17 -10.10
N PHE A 202 -16.85 -1.36 -9.27
CA PHE A 202 -18.03 -2.13 -9.66
C PHE A 202 -18.74 -1.49 -10.86
N LYS A 203 -18.84 -0.16 -10.89
CA LYS A 203 -19.42 0.59 -12.00
C LYS A 203 -18.60 0.44 -13.29
N GLU A 204 -17.28 0.45 -13.20
CA GLU A 204 -16.39 0.20 -14.34
C GLU A 204 -16.58 -1.21 -14.91
N GLN A 205 -16.61 -2.21 -14.03
CA GLN A 205 -16.83 -3.61 -14.42
C GLN A 205 -18.22 -3.81 -15.05
N GLN A 206 -19.26 -3.16 -14.55
CA GLN A 206 -20.58 -3.15 -15.19
C GLN A 206 -20.55 -2.55 -16.60
N ALA A 207 -19.75 -1.50 -16.82
CA ALA A 207 -19.61 -0.90 -18.15
C ALA A 207 -18.89 -1.83 -19.13
N LEU A 208 -17.86 -2.56 -18.68
CA LEU A 208 -17.15 -3.57 -19.47
C LEU A 208 -18.03 -4.79 -19.76
N ALA A 209 -18.78 -5.27 -18.77
CA ALA A 209 -19.71 -6.40 -18.93
C ALA A 209 -20.80 -6.10 -19.98
N LYS A 210 -21.29 -4.85 -20.05
CA LYS A 210 -22.21 -4.39 -21.11
C LYS A 210 -21.61 -4.44 -22.51
N LYS A 211 -20.28 -4.41 -22.63
CA LYS A 211 -19.53 -4.61 -23.89
C LYS A 211 -19.20 -6.09 -24.14
N CYS A 212 -19.87 -7.01 -23.44
CA CYS A 212 -19.68 -8.46 -23.54
C CYS A 212 -18.29 -8.96 -23.12
N ASP A 213 -17.55 -8.21 -22.31
CA ASP A 213 -16.32 -8.69 -21.70
C ASP A 213 -16.62 -9.82 -20.71
N LYS A 214 -16.16 -11.03 -21.02
CA LYS A 214 -16.47 -12.23 -20.23
C LYS A 214 -15.83 -12.22 -18.84
N ALA A 215 -14.67 -11.61 -18.69
CA ALA A 215 -13.98 -11.50 -17.41
C ALA A 215 -14.74 -10.52 -16.51
N ALA A 216 -15.11 -9.36 -17.06
CA ALA A 216 -15.94 -8.38 -16.36
C ALA A 216 -17.31 -8.93 -15.97
N MET A 217 -17.96 -9.75 -16.82
CA MET A 217 -19.22 -10.42 -16.47
C MET A 217 -19.07 -11.32 -15.23
N ARG A 218 -17.96 -12.07 -15.12
CA ARG A 218 -17.67 -12.90 -13.94
C ARG A 218 -17.40 -12.05 -12.71
N VAL A 219 -16.63 -10.97 -12.85
CA VAL A 219 -16.36 -10.02 -11.77
C VAL A 219 -17.66 -9.36 -11.27
N VAL A 220 -18.53 -8.90 -12.17
CA VAL A 220 -19.83 -8.31 -11.82
C VAL A 220 -20.70 -9.30 -11.06
N ASN A 221 -20.71 -10.58 -11.47
CA ASN A 221 -21.46 -11.61 -10.76
C ASN A 221 -21.02 -11.71 -9.29
N VAL A 222 -19.70 -11.73 -9.03
CA VAL A 222 -19.16 -11.76 -7.67
C VAL A 222 -19.43 -10.45 -6.92
N MET A 223 -19.10 -9.30 -7.52
CA MET A 223 -19.22 -7.98 -6.88
C MET A 223 -20.68 -7.58 -6.58
N SER A 224 -21.65 -8.23 -7.22
CA SER A 224 -23.08 -8.00 -6.97
C SER A 224 -23.61 -8.65 -5.67
N ASP A 225 -22.82 -9.46 -4.98
CA ASP A 225 -23.21 -10.05 -3.68
C ASP A 225 -23.44 -8.95 -2.64
N SER A 226 -24.67 -8.89 -2.09
CA SER A 226 -25.04 -7.92 -1.07
C SER A 226 -24.23 -8.07 0.21
N ARG A 227 -23.80 -9.29 0.57
CA ARG A 227 -22.92 -9.53 1.72
C ARG A 227 -21.57 -8.84 1.53
N LEU A 228 -21.03 -8.89 0.31
CA LEU A 228 -19.75 -8.26 -0.03
C LEU A 228 -19.87 -6.73 -0.04
N ILE A 229 -20.92 -6.19 -0.66
CA ILE A 229 -21.20 -4.75 -0.67
C ILE A 229 -21.34 -4.24 0.76
N ASN A 230 -22.15 -4.90 1.59
CA ASN A 230 -22.37 -4.53 2.98
C ASN A 230 -21.09 -4.62 3.81
N TRP A 231 -20.25 -5.63 3.55
CA TRP A 231 -18.97 -5.80 4.25
C TRP A 231 -18.00 -4.64 4.01
N THR A 232 -18.08 -3.98 2.84
CA THR A 232 -17.24 -2.81 2.53
C THR A 232 -17.64 -1.56 3.33
N VAL A 233 -18.83 -1.55 3.94
CA VAL A 233 -19.36 -0.39 4.64
C VAL A 233 -18.52 -0.05 5.86
N GLY A 234 -18.16 1.23 6.00
CA GLY A 234 -17.38 1.72 7.14
C GLY A 234 -15.93 1.24 7.17
N ILE A 235 -15.43 0.64 6.08
CA ILE A 235 -14.03 0.24 5.97
C ILE A 235 -13.16 1.43 5.59
N MET A 236 -12.18 1.70 6.44
CA MET A 236 -11.02 2.53 6.13
C MET A 236 -9.80 1.63 5.96
N ARG A 237 -9.33 1.49 4.70
CA ARG A 237 -8.23 0.58 4.34
C ARG A 237 -6.90 1.29 4.39
N PHE A 238 -5.92 0.67 5.04
CA PHE A 238 -4.54 1.07 5.03
C PHE A 238 -3.70 0.10 4.22
N GLU A 239 -3.04 0.60 3.19
CA GLU A 239 -2.15 -0.15 2.33
C GLU A 239 -0.72 0.32 2.51
N ALA A 240 0.19 -0.64 2.68
CA ALA A 240 1.62 -0.41 2.68
C ALA A 240 2.28 -1.17 1.52
N ARG A 241 2.80 -0.42 0.54
CA ARG A 241 3.66 -0.94 -0.52
C ARG A 241 5.10 -1.01 -0.04
N LEU A 242 5.56 -2.21 0.26
CA LEU A 242 6.91 -2.52 0.71
C LEU A 242 7.77 -2.85 -0.51
N LYS A 243 8.77 -2.01 -0.83
CA LYS A 243 9.65 -2.22 -1.99
C LYS A 243 10.85 -3.08 -1.61
N LYS A 244 11.46 -3.76 -2.59
CA LYS A 244 12.64 -4.62 -2.45
C LYS A 244 13.69 -4.06 -1.48
N ARG A 245 14.11 -2.81 -1.67
CA ARG A 245 15.13 -2.17 -0.82
C ARG A 245 14.71 -1.98 0.64
N TRP A 246 13.42 -1.82 0.91
CA TRP A 246 12.93 -1.74 2.29
C TRP A 246 12.88 -3.13 2.94
N LEU A 247 12.48 -4.16 2.20
CA LEU A 247 12.53 -5.55 2.65
C LEU A 247 13.96 -5.98 3.01
N GLU A 248 14.93 -5.70 2.13
CA GLU A 248 16.36 -5.95 2.39
C GLU A 248 16.85 -5.27 3.67
N ARG A 249 16.50 -3.98 3.88
CA ARG A 249 16.83 -3.24 5.11
C ARG A 249 16.14 -3.79 6.36
N ALA A 250 15.01 -4.46 6.19
CA ALA A 250 14.30 -5.13 7.26
C ALA A 250 14.82 -6.56 7.51
N GLY A 251 15.84 -7.02 6.77
CA GLY A 251 16.37 -8.38 6.89
C GLY A 251 15.46 -9.44 6.28
N ILE A 252 14.57 -9.06 5.36
CA ILE A 252 13.62 -9.98 4.71
C ILE A 252 14.21 -10.43 3.37
N PRO A 253 14.23 -11.75 3.08
CA PRO A 253 14.67 -12.26 1.78
C PRO A 253 13.78 -11.73 0.66
N VAL A 254 14.40 -11.42 -0.47
CA VAL A 254 13.71 -10.86 -1.64
C VAL A 254 13.67 -11.82 -2.83
N ASN A 255 14.45 -12.90 -2.80
CA ASN A 255 14.19 -14.04 -3.67
C ASN A 255 12.82 -14.61 -3.33
N LEU A 256 12.01 -14.91 -4.34
CA LEU A 256 10.62 -15.33 -4.16
C LEU A 256 10.51 -16.61 -3.32
N PHE A 257 11.31 -17.63 -3.63
CA PHE A 257 11.22 -18.92 -2.97
C PHE A 257 11.82 -18.89 -1.56
N GLU A 258 12.88 -18.12 -1.35
CA GLU A 258 13.39 -17.86 0.00
C GLU A 258 12.37 -17.11 0.85
N LEU A 259 11.67 -16.13 0.27
CA LEU A 259 10.60 -15.40 0.95
C LEU A 259 9.40 -16.28 1.29
N ILE A 260 8.99 -17.16 0.38
CA ILE A 260 7.95 -18.15 0.65
C ILE A 260 8.35 -19.05 1.82
N ARG A 261 9.59 -19.57 1.80
CA ARG A 261 10.12 -20.41 2.88
C ARG A 261 10.16 -19.65 4.21
N PHE A 262 10.59 -18.40 4.17
CA PHE A 262 10.60 -17.50 5.32
C PHE A 262 9.19 -17.26 5.87
N GLN A 263 8.17 -17.07 5.02
CA GLN A 263 6.79 -16.92 5.46
C GLN A 263 6.24 -18.21 6.07
N ARG A 264 6.55 -19.39 5.52
CA ARG A 264 6.11 -20.65 6.13
C ARG A 264 6.64 -20.81 7.56
N GLU A 265 7.85 -20.34 7.83
CA GLU A 265 8.45 -20.29 9.17
C GLU A 265 7.92 -19.12 10.02
N ASN A 266 7.41 -18.06 9.37
CA ASN A 266 6.90 -16.84 10.00
C ASN A 266 5.52 -16.44 9.40
N PRO A 267 4.43 -17.16 9.72
CA PRO A 267 3.14 -16.98 9.04
C PRO A 267 2.60 -15.54 9.08
N GLU A 268 2.86 -14.84 10.19
CA GLU A 268 2.42 -13.47 10.45
C GLU A 268 3.33 -12.38 9.86
N ILE A 269 4.28 -12.75 8.98
CA ILE A 269 5.30 -11.79 8.51
C ILE A 269 4.68 -10.59 7.78
N LEU A 270 3.66 -10.77 6.96
CA LEU A 270 3.02 -9.65 6.26
C LEU A 270 2.36 -8.68 7.24
N GLN A 271 1.71 -9.20 8.28
CA GLN A 271 1.17 -8.40 9.37
C GLN A 271 2.27 -7.61 10.07
N ALA A 272 3.36 -8.28 10.47
CA ALA A 272 4.48 -7.66 11.16
C ALA A 272 5.14 -6.54 10.31
N LEU A 273 5.35 -6.80 9.02
CA LEU A 273 5.92 -5.80 8.10
C LEU A 273 4.99 -4.62 7.90
N TRP A 274 3.68 -4.86 7.76
CA TRP A 274 2.68 -3.80 7.66
C TRP A 274 2.65 -2.95 8.95
N THR A 275 2.67 -3.56 10.13
CA THR A 275 2.71 -2.84 11.42
C THR A 275 3.97 -1.98 11.52
N LYS A 276 5.13 -2.51 11.13
CA LYS A 276 6.39 -1.76 11.11
C LYS A 276 6.34 -0.59 10.13
N ALA A 277 5.77 -0.81 8.95
CA ALA A 277 5.59 0.19 7.92
C ALA A 277 4.69 1.36 8.37
N THR A 278 3.57 1.05 9.00
CA THR A 278 2.55 2.05 9.39
C THR A 278 2.76 2.61 10.79
N HIS A 279 3.73 2.09 11.56
CA HIS A 279 3.99 2.45 12.96
C HIS A 279 3.95 3.95 13.22
N SER A 280 4.66 4.75 12.43
CA SER A 280 4.76 6.21 12.60
C SER A 280 3.39 6.92 12.52
N ILE A 281 2.47 6.42 11.69
CA ILE A 281 1.10 6.96 11.55
C ILE A 281 0.31 6.64 12.82
N PHE A 282 0.30 5.37 13.25
CA PHE A 282 -0.42 4.94 14.45
C PHE A 282 0.18 5.49 15.74
N GLU A 283 1.49 5.72 15.77
CA GLU A 283 2.18 6.38 16.89
C GLU A 283 1.67 7.81 17.07
N ALA A 284 1.49 8.58 15.98
CA ALA A 284 0.91 9.92 16.07
C ALA A 284 -0.54 9.93 16.57
N LEU A 285 -1.25 8.82 16.40
CA LEU A 285 -2.56 8.63 17.00
C LEU A 285 -2.46 8.35 18.50
N ARG A 286 -1.40 7.74 19.05
CA ARG A 286 -1.34 7.40 20.48
C ARG A 286 -1.40 8.63 21.39
N GLY A 287 -2.00 8.46 22.58
CA GLY A 287 -1.92 9.42 23.68
C GLY A 287 -3.25 9.97 24.16
N GLN A 288 -4.29 10.06 23.32
CA GLN A 288 -5.57 10.66 23.72
C GLN A 288 -6.45 9.64 24.44
N THR A 289 -6.31 9.60 25.77
CA THR A 289 -7.07 8.69 26.64
C THR A 289 -8.37 9.29 27.15
N MET A 290 -8.54 10.63 27.09
CA MET A 290 -9.68 11.33 27.68
C MET A 290 -10.58 12.00 26.63
N LYS A 291 -11.90 11.96 26.88
CA LYS A 291 -12.89 12.81 26.18
C LYS A 291 -12.66 14.26 26.62
N LEU A 292 -11.78 14.95 25.90
CA LEU A 292 -11.45 16.34 26.16
C LEU A 292 -12.44 17.21 25.40
N THR A 293 -13.60 17.41 26.00
CA THR A 293 -14.72 18.16 25.38
C THR A 293 -14.71 19.64 25.73
N ASP A 294 -13.99 20.05 26.78
CA ASP A 294 -14.02 21.40 27.33
C ASP A 294 -12.69 21.85 27.96
N ASP A 295 -12.51 23.15 28.14
CA ASP A 295 -11.29 23.78 28.67
C ASP A 295 -10.91 23.29 30.08
N LYS A 296 -11.90 22.93 30.90
CA LYS A 296 -11.65 22.40 32.25
C LYS A 296 -10.98 21.02 32.16
N SER A 297 -11.47 20.14 31.29
CA SER A 297 -10.88 18.83 31.05
C SER A 297 -9.44 18.93 30.53
N VAL A 298 -9.14 19.91 29.66
CA VAL A 298 -7.79 20.18 29.14
C VAL A 298 -6.86 20.63 30.26
N LEU A 299 -7.29 21.60 31.08
CA LEU A 299 -6.51 22.07 32.23
C LEU A 299 -6.25 20.97 33.26
N GLU A 300 -7.22 20.10 33.50
CA GLU A 300 -7.09 18.97 34.41
C GLU A 300 -6.06 17.95 33.90
N ALA A 301 -6.09 17.62 32.60
CA ALA A 301 -5.10 16.75 31.97
C ALA A 301 -3.66 17.30 32.09
N ILE A 302 -3.48 18.60 31.79
CA ILE A 302 -2.18 19.28 31.94
C ILE A 302 -1.72 19.26 33.40
N SER A 303 -2.62 19.54 34.34
CA SER A 303 -2.29 19.65 35.76
C SER A 303 -1.88 18.31 36.39
N LYS A 304 -2.39 17.19 35.87
CA LYS A 304 -2.06 15.83 36.33
C LYS A 304 -0.76 15.29 35.73
N SER A 305 -0.20 15.96 34.71
CA SER A 305 0.99 15.49 34.00
C SER A 305 2.26 15.63 34.85
N PRO A 306 3.18 14.65 34.83
CA PRO A 306 4.51 14.79 35.44
C PRO A 306 5.31 15.98 34.89
N VAL A 307 5.02 16.46 33.68
CA VAL A 307 5.70 17.60 33.03
C VAL A 307 5.63 18.86 33.88
N VAL A 308 4.52 19.08 34.60
CA VAL A 308 4.34 20.28 35.42
C VAL A 308 4.99 20.18 36.80
N VAL A 309 5.54 19.01 37.15
CA VAL A 309 6.25 18.78 38.42
C VAL A 309 7.68 19.30 38.30
N THR A 310 8.08 20.13 39.26
CA THR A 310 9.43 20.67 39.36
C THR A 310 10.40 19.68 40.01
N ASN A 311 11.71 19.93 39.93
CA ASN A 311 12.73 19.14 40.62
C ASN A 311 12.51 19.04 42.14
N SER A 312 11.72 19.96 42.73
CA SER A 312 11.34 19.94 44.15
C SER A 312 10.14 19.04 44.46
N GLY A 313 9.59 18.35 43.45
CA GLY A 313 8.37 17.54 43.56
C GLY A 313 7.07 18.35 43.59
N LYS A 314 7.14 19.69 43.56
CA LYS A 314 5.96 20.57 43.57
C LYS A 314 5.45 20.87 42.15
N VAL A 315 4.14 20.98 42.02
CA VAL A 315 3.45 21.36 40.77
C VAL A 315 3.63 22.86 40.48
N SER A 316 4.07 23.21 39.27
CA SER A 316 4.26 24.58 38.82
C SER A 316 3.02 25.15 38.12
N GLN A 317 2.35 26.10 38.76
CA GLN A 317 1.21 26.82 38.18
C GLN A 317 1.59 27.62 36.93
N THR A 318 2.80 28.18 36.88
CA THR A 318 3.31 28.88 35.70
C THR A 318 3.46 27.93 34.52
N ARG A 319 3.95 26.70 34.76
CA ARG A 319 4.12 25.71 33.69
C ARG A 319 2.78 25.23 33.14
N ILE A 320 1.79 25.02 34.01
CA ILE A 320 0.40 24.72 33.61
C ILE A 320 -0.13 25.83 32.68
N ARG A 321 -0.02 27.10 33.08
CA ARG A 321 -0.51 28.24 32.27
C ARG A 321 0.19 28.32 30.91
N ASN A 322 1.50 28.08 30.85
CA ASN A 322 2.26 28.15 29.61
C ASN A 322 1.86 27.03 28.63
N ILE A 323 1.75 25.78 29.12
CA ILE A 323 1.32 24.64 28.30
C ILE A 323 -0.13 24.87 27.80
N TYR A 324 -1.00 25.36 28.68
CA TYR A 324 -2.38 25.68 28.30
C TYR A 324 -2.46 26.84 27.28
N ALA A 325 -1.61 27.86 27.41
CA ALA A 325 -1.53 28.94 26.43
C ALA A 325 -1.09 28.42 25.06
N THR A 326 -0.09 27.53 25.00
CA THR A 326 0.28 26.84 23.76
C THR A 326 -0.90 26.08 23.19
N PHE A 327 -1.63 25.31 23.99
CA PHE A 327 -2.83 24.60 23.53
C PHE A 327 -3.86 25.55 22.88
N CYS A 328 -4.15 26.68 23.53
CA CYS A 328 -5.04 27.70 22.99
C CYS A 328 -4.54 28.31 21.68
N LEU A 329 -3.22 28.55 21.55
CA LEU A 329 -2.62 29.04 20.31
C LEU A 329 -2.76 28.05 19.16
N ILE A 330 -2.56 26.75 19.43
CA ILE A 330 -2.77 25.69 18.43
C ILE A 330 -4.25 25.65 18.02
N ARG A 331 -5.17 25.76 18.97
CA ARG A 331 -6.60 25.80 18.68
C ARG A 331 -6.98 27.02 17.84
N GLU A 332 -6.37 28.17 18.09
CA GLU A 332 -6.76 29.41 17.41
C GLU A 332 -6.09 29.61 16.05
N HIS A 333 -4.86 29.16 15.87
CA HIS A 333 -4.08 29.42 14.65
C HIS A 333 -3.62 28.15 13.90
N GLY A 334 -3.68 26.97 14.53
CA GLY A 334 -3.15 25.74 13.98
C GLY A 334 -1.64 25.59 14.15
N LEU A 335 -1.16 24.35 13.92
CA LEU A 335 0.25 24.02 14.07
C LEU A 335 1.15 24.67 13.01
N GLU A 336 0.64 24.83 11.78
CA GLU A 336 1.42 25.39 10.68
C GLU A 336 1.81 26.84 10.95
N GLU A 337 0.85 27.66 11.39
CA GLU A 337 1.11 29.05 11.77
C GLU A 337 1.96 29.14 13.03
N LEU A 338 1.71 28.29 14.03
CA LEU A 338 2.53 28.25 15.24
C LEU A 338 4.01 27.90 14.92
N ALA A 339 4.25 27.00 13.96
CA ALA A 339 5.59 26.63 13.52
C ALA A 339 6.33 27.76 12.80
N LYS A 340 5.60 28.70 12.16
CA LYS A 340 6.18 29.91 11.55
C LYS A 340 6.49 30.99 12.58
N MET A 341 5.68 31.09 13.64
CA MET A 341 5.83 32.11 14.69
C MET A 341 6.93 31.79 15.71
N LEU A 342 7.24 30.51 15.94
CA LEU A 342 8.18 30.08 16.97
C LEU A 342 9.51 29.55 16.40
N PRO A 343 10.63 29.72 17.13
CA PRO A 343 11.86 28.99 16.83
C PRO A 343 11.61 27.47 16.82
N LYS A 344 12.23 26.77 15.85
CA LYS A 344 12.03 25.34 15.61
C LYS A 344 12.17 24.48 16.87
N THR A 345 13.18 24.73 17.70
CA THR A 345 13.43 24.02 18.96
C THR A 345 12.31 24.24 19.97
N THR A 346 11.84 25.48 20.11
CA THR A 346 10.73 25.85 21.00
C THR A 346 9.44 25.18 20.56
N PHE A 347 9.14 25.19 19.26
CA PHE A 347 7.97 24.54 18.69
C PHE A 347 7.93 23.04 19.05
N TYR A 348 8.98 22.28 18.70
CA TYR A 348 8.99 20.84 18.99
C TYR A 348 8.94 20.52 20.48
N ARG A 349 9.60 21.32 21.33
CA ARG A 349 9.53 21.15 22.79
C ARG A 349 8.10 21.33 23.30
N GLN A 350 7.41 22.39 22.89
CA GLN A 350 6.04 22.67 23.31
C GLN A 350 5.07 21.57 22.86
N ILE A 351 5.25 21.03 21.65
CA ILE A 351 4.45 19.89 21.18
C ILE A 351 4.75 18.63 22.01
N SER A 352 6.02 18.35 22.34
CA SER A 352 6.38 17.22 23.22
C SER A 352 5.72 17.33 24.59
N GLU A 353 5.76 18.51 25.22
CA GLU A 353 5.14 18.74 26.53
C GLU A 353 3.63 18.50 26.49
N LEU A 354 2.95 18.88 25.40
CA LEU A 354 1.53 18.56 25.21
C LEU A 354 1.32 17.05 25.00
N CYS A 355 2.15 16.38 24.21
CA CYS A 355 2.08 14.93 24.06
C CYS A 355 2.24 14.19 25.38
N GLU A 356 3.19 14.61 26.22
CA GLU A 356 3.42 14.09 27.56
C GLU A 356 2.25 14.39 28.53
N CYS A 357 1.46 15.43 28.28
CA CYS A 357 0.19 15.68 28.97
C CYS A 357 -0.97 14.78 28.51
N GLY A 358 -0.76 13.87 27.54
CA GLY A 358 -1.79 12.96 27.03
C GLY A 358 -2.58 13.49 25.84
N PHE A 359 -2.08 14.50 25.13
CA PHE A 359 -2.67 14.93 23.85
C PHE A 359 -1.96 14.21 22.70
N SER A 360 -2.67 13.42 21.88
CA SER A 360 -2.01 12.81 20.72
C SER A 360 -1.55 13.88 19.73
N LYS A 361 -0.48 13.60 18.98
CA LYS A 361 0.02 14.51 17.95
C LYS A 361 -1.02 14.75 16.87
N ALA A 362 -1.73 13.70 16.46
CA ALA A 362 -2.83 13.78 15.51
C ALA A 362 -3.97 14.68 16.00
N TYR A 363 -4.27 14.65 17.30
CA TYR A 363 -5.27 15.54 17.89
C TYR A 363 -4.84 17.01 17.79
N LEU A 364 -3.59 17.32 18.15
CA LEU A 364 -3.04 18.67 18.03
C LEU A 364 -3.02 19.16 16.57
N GLN A 365 -2.75 18.27 15.62
CA GLN A 365 -2.78 18.56 14.18
C GLN A 365 -4.17 18.94 13.65
N ASN A 366 -5.22 18.42 14.29
CA ASN A 366 -6.60 18.66 13.88
C ASN A 366 -7.32 19.70 14.77
N LEU A 367 -6.67 20.22 15.81
CA LEU A 367 -7.30 21.03 16.85
C LEU A 367 -7.92 22.34 16.32
N HIS A 368 -7.32 22.95 15.30
CA HIS A 368 -7.75 24.25 14.77
C HIS A 368 -9.08 24.21 14.00
N ASP A 369 -9.31 23.21 13.15
CA ASP A 369 -10.56 23.14 12.37
C ASP A 369 -11.73 22.55 13.17
N ASN A 370 -11.49 22.05 14.38
CA ASN A 370 -12.49 21.40 15.22
C ASN A 370 -13.26 22.39 16.12
N LYS A 371 -13.38 23.68 15.75
CA LYS A 371 -14.00 24.73 16.58
C LYS A 371 -15.45 24.45 17.03
N SER A 372 -16.12 23.38 16.56
CA SER A 372 -17.54 23.10 16.88
C SER A 372 -17.98 21.63 16.93
N SER A 373 -17.10 20.62 16.86
CA SER A 373 -17.55 19.22 16.82
C SER A 373 -17.03 18.39 18.00
N ASN A 374 -17.95 17.71 18.68
CA ASN A 374 -17.66 16.67 19.67
C ASN A 374 -16.64 15.70 19.08
N VAL A 375 -15.38 15.85 19.47
CA VAL A 375 -14.28 14.99 19.05
C VAL A 375 -14.58 13.61 19.62
N ILE A 376 -15.18 12.76 18.79
CA ILE A 376 -15.24 11.33 19.02
C ILE A 376 -13.78 10.90 19.25
N PRO A 377 -13.47 10.04 20.24
CA PRO A 377 -12.12 9.52 20.40
C PRO A 377 -11.75 8.68 19.18
N PHE A 378 -11.31 9.33 18.10
CA PHE A 378 -11.02 8.73 16.81
C PHE A 378 -9.97 7.62 16.94
N MET A 379 -9.10 7.68 17.96
CA MET A 379 -8.17 6.60 18.32
C MET A 379 -8.82 5.23 18.45
N LYS A 380 -9.94 5.10 19.16
CA LYS A 380 -10.63 3.81 19.32
C LYS A 380 -11.24 3.33 18.00
N LEU A 381 -11.45 4.24 17.05
CA LEU A 381 -12.07 3.96 15.76
C LEU A 381 -11.05 3.65 14.65
N VAL A 382 -9.76 3.97 14.85
CA VAL A 382 -8.67 3.65 13.92
C VAL A 382 -7.94 2.37 14.31
N GLU A 383 -8.32 1.74 15.43
CA GLU A 383 -7.71 0.48 15.87
C GLU A 383 -7.92 -0.61 14.81
N ILE A 384 -6.82 -1.29 14.45
CA ILE A 384 -6.85 -2.38 13.49
C ILE A 384 -6.98 -3.67 14.28
N ASP A 385 -8.18 -4.23 14.26
CA ASP A 385 -8.42 -5.58 14.77
C ASP A 385 -8.02 -6.60 13.71
N PHE A 386 -6.82 -7.17 13.84
CA PHE A 386 -6.31 -8.19 12.93
C PHE A 386 -7.16 -9.47 12.93
N SER A 387 -7.92 -9.74 14.01
CA SER A 387 -8.81 -10.90 14.07
C SER A 387 -10.11 -10.74 13.27
N GLN A 388 -10.46 -9.51 12.87
CA GLN A 388 -11.72 -9.19 12.15
C GLN A 388 -11.47 -8.63 10.73
N GLN A 389 -10.47 -9.18 10.04
CA GLN A 389 -10.12 -8.77 8.67
C GLN A 389 -10.88 -9.55 7.60
N LEU A 390 -11.37 -10.75 7.95
CA LEU A 390 -12.11 -11.65 7.08
C LEU A 390 -13.56 -11.78 7.59
N PRO A 391 -14.56 -11.87 6.71
CA PRO A 391 -15.92 -12.23 7.14
C PRO A 391 -16.00 -13.68 7.58
N ASP A 392 -16.94 -14.00 8.47
CA ASP A 392 -17.15 -15.38 8.96
C ASP A 392 -17.49 -16.39 7.85
N TRP A 393 -18.03 -15.89 6.72
CA TRP A 393 -18.35 -16.67 5.53
C TRP A 393 -17.21 -16.73 4.51
N TYR A 394 -16.02 -16.23 4.85
CA TYR A 394 -14.87 -16.30 3.96
C TYR A 394 -14.36 -17.74 3.82
N GLU A 395 -14.31 -18.19 2.58
CA GLU A 395 -13.66 -19.44 2.20
C GLU A 395 -12.44 -19.10 1.34
N PRO A 396 -11.21 -19.45 1.76
CA PRO A 396 -10.02 -19.22 0.94
C PRO A 396 -10.16 -19.89 -0.44
N PRO A 397 -9.96 -19.14 -1.54
CA PRO A 397 -10.12 -19.72 -2.86
C PRO A 397 -8.99 -20.72 -3.14
N VAL A 398 -9.38 -21.90 -3.61
CA VAL A 398 -8.46 -22.98 -3.98
C VAL A 398 -7.74 -22.60 -5.27
N SER A 399 -6.40 -22.54 -5.23
CA SER A 399 -5.64 -22.29 -6.45
C SER A 399 -5.75 -23.45 -7.43
N GLN A 400 -5.84 -23.10 -8.71
CA GLN A 400 -5.88 -24.05 -9.81
C GLN A 400 -4.48 -24.57 -10.15
N PHE A 401 -3.42 -23.97 -9.61
CA PHE A 401 -2.03 -24.23 -9.97
C PHE A 401 -1.21 -24.86 -8.85
N ASN A 402 -1.88 -25.46 -7.84
CA ASN A 402 -1.26 -26.15 -6.71
C ASN A 402 -0.33 -27.32 -7.08
N TYR A 403 -0.26 -27.70 -8.35
CA TYR A 403 0.59 -28.78 -8.87
C TYR A 403 1.94 -28.30 -9.45
N LEU A 404 2.16 -26.99 -9.59
CA LEU A 404 3.40 -26.47 -10.18
C LEU A 404 4.61 -26.76 -9.27
N LYS A 405 5.60 -27.47 -9.81
CA LYS A 405 6.90 -27.69 -9.17
C LYS A 405 7.95 -26.82 -9.86
N LEU A 406 8.26 -25.68 -9.25
CA LEU A 406 9.16 -24.67 -9.82
C LEU A 406 10.53 -24.62 -9.15
N ALA A 407 10.74 -25.41 -8.09
CA ALA A 407 12.01 -25.61 -7.40
C ALA A 407 11.95 -26.88 -6.54
#